data_AF-A0A1Q6STB6-F1
#
_entry.id   AF-A0A1Q6STB6-F1
#
_cell.length_a   1.000
_cell.length_b   1.000
_cell.length_c   1.000
_cell.angle_alpha   90.00
_cell.angle_beta   90.00
_cell.angle_gamma   90.00
#
_symmetry.space_group_name_H-M   'P 1'
#
loop_
_entity.id
_entity.type
_entity.pdbx_description
1 polymer ?
#
loop_
_entity_poly.entity_id
_entity_poly.type
_entity_poly.pdbx_seq_one_letter_code
_entity_poly.pdbx_strand_id
1 'polypeptide(L)'
;MSEILKPNTTYTVTVIAKFNSNPTHKLHIKYPGVYDNVFVRASGDVSGASPVAISDSADFEEYIYTFRTGSSLKDFFIQIGPIGVGDNNYWGAFCPGAELIIQSCVIS
;
A
#
# COMPACT_ATOMS: atom_id res chain seq x y z
N MET A 1 25.45 -4.54 -0.28
CA MET A 1 24.00 -4.86 -0.34
C MET A 1 23.60 -4.75 -1.80
N SER A 2 23.02 -5.80 -2.36
CA SER A 2 22.36 -5.72 -3.66
C SER A 2 21.11 -4.87 -3.49
N GLU A 3 21.13 -3.61 -3.91
CA GLU A 3 19.90 -2.81 -3.96
C GLU A 3 18.97 -3.44 -5.00
N ILE A 4 17.88 -4.03 -4.53
CA ILE A 4 16.86 -4.70 -5.35
C ILE A 4 16.20 -3.71 -6.32
N LEU A 5 16.11 -2.44 -5.92
CA LEU A 5 15.60 -1.34 -6.73
C LEU A 5 16.74 -0.44 -7.18
N LYS A 6 16.59 0.15 -8.37
CA LYS A 6 17.51 1.14 -8.96
C LYS A 6 16.89 2.52 -8.94
N PRO A 7 17.68 3.61 -8.76
CA PRO A 7 17.19 4.98 -8.87
C PRO A 7 16.60 5.30 -10.25
N ASN A 8 15.70 6.28 -10.31
CA ASN A 8 15.10 6.80 -11.55
C ASN A 8 14.54 5.74 -12.52
N THR A 9 14.07 4.62 -11.97
CA THR A 9 13.63 3.45 -12.75
C THR A 9 12.16 3.20 -12.48
N THR A 10 11.42 2.86 -13.54
CA THR A 10 10.02 2.50 -13.45
C THR A 10 9.91 1.00 -13.17
N TYR A 11 9.05 0.64 -12.23
CA TYR A 11 8.74 -0.74 -11.88
C TYR A 11 7.23 -0.96 -11.89
N THR A 12 6.83 -2.18 -12.21
CA THR A 12 5.50 -2.69 -11.95
C THR A 12 5.59 -3.76 -10.87
N VAL A 13 4.88 -3.54 -9.77
CA VAL A 13 4.73 -4.49 -8.66
C VAL A 13 3.37 -5.14 -8.75
N THR A 14 3.34 -6.46 -8.59
CA THR A 14 2.13 -7.24 -8.40
C THR A 14 2.06 -7.68 -6.95
N VAL A 15 0.97 -7.33 -6.29
CA VAL A 15 0.71 -7.57 -4.88
C VAL A 15 -0.52 -8.44 -4.76
N ILE A 16 -0.47 -9.47 -3.92
CA ILE A 16 -1.65 -10.19 -3.48
C ILE A 16 -1.96 -9.71 -2.07
N ALA A 17 -3.16 -9.19 -1.84
CA ALA A 17 -3.55 -8.67 -0.54
C ALA A 17 -4.98 -9.08 -0.18
N LYS A 18 -5.22 -9.23 1.12
CA LYS A 18 -6.57 -9.29 1.69
C LYS A 18 -6.66 -8.25 2.78
N PHE A 19 -7.80 -7.56 2.83
CA PHE A 19 -8.02 -6.47 3.76
C PHE A 19 -9.49 -6.44 4.13
N ASN A 20 -9.80 -6.75 5.39
CA ASN A 20 -11.15 -6.61 5.92
C ASN A 20 -11.15 -5.61 7.07
N SER A 21 -11.84 -4.48 6.91
CA SER A 21 -11.90 -3.46 7.94
C SER A 21 -12.94 -3.81 9.01
N ASN A 22 -12.63 -3.57 10.29
CA ASN A 22 -13.64 -3.67 11.34
C ASN A 22 -14.57 -2.45 11.27
N PRO A 23 -15.84 -2.58 10.83
CA PRO A 23 -16.74 -1.45 10.61
C PRO A 23 -17.10 -0.70 11.90
N THR A 24 -16.91 -1.33 13.06
CA THR A 24 -17.20 -0.72 14.37
C THR A 24 -16.00 0.00 14.99
N HIS A 25 -14.83 -0.04 14.34
CA HIS A 25 -13.63 0.56 14.89
C HIS A 25 -13.72 2.09 14.93
N LYS A 26 -13.20 2.70 16.00
CA LYS A 26 -13.24 4.16 16.25
C LYS A 26 -12.65 5.03 15.14
N LEU A 27 -11.82 4.46 14.26
CA LEU A 27 -11.20 5.19 13.15
C LEU A 27 -12.20 5.54 12.04
N HIS A 28 -13.16 4.68 11.77
CA HIS A 28 -14.27 4.96 10.83
C HIS A 28 -15.14 6.12 11.31
N ILE A 29 -15.33 6.23 12.63
CA ILE A 29 -16.08 7.35 13.24
C ILE A 29 -15.26 8.64 13.21
N LYS A 30 -13.96 8.56 13.55
CA LYS A 30 -13.10 9.74 13.67
C LYS A 30 -12.71 10.33 12.31
N TYR A 31 -12.58 9.50 11.28
CA TYR A 31 -12.18 9.89 9.94
C TYR A 31 -13.06 9.17 8.89
N PRO A 32 -14.34 9.56 8.80
CA PRO A 32 -15.29 8.93 7.89
C PRO A 32 -14.80 9.00 6.44
N GLY A 33 -14.90 7.90 5.69
CA GLY A 33 -14.43 7.79 4.31
C GLY A 33 -12.93 7.53 4.16
N VAL A 34 -12.08 7.96 5.10
CA VAL A 34 -10.62 7.82 4.96
C VAL A 34 -10.17 6.38 5.18
N TYR A 35 -10.72 5.74 6.22
CA TYR A 35 -10.37 4.36 6.58
C TYR A 35 -11.18 3.32 5.82
N ASP A 36 -12.23 3.73 5.12
CA ASP A 36 -12.98 2.90 4.17
C ASP A 36 -12.18 2.63 2.89
N ASN A 37 -11.12 3.42 2.64
CA ASN A 37 -10.31 3.33 1.43
C ASN A 37 -8.84 3.07 1.78
N VAL A 38 -8.36 1.89 1.39
CA VAL A 38 -6.98 1.46 1.61
C VAL A 38 -6.32 1.22 0.26
N PHE A 39 -5.03 1.53 0.15
CA PHE A 39 -4.35 1.59 -1.14
C PHE A 39 -2.98 0.92 -1.12
N VAL A 40 -2.61 0.27 -2.22
CA VAL A 40 -1.22 -0.06 -2.54
C VAL A 40 -0.51 1.19 -3.07
N ARG A 41 0.66 1.51 -2.51
CA ARG A 41 1.52 2.59 -3.01
C ARG A 41 3.00 2.41 -2.62
N ALA A 42 3.86 3.17 -3.28
CA ALA A 42 5.26 3.33 -2.94
C ALA A 42 5.50 4.66 -2.19
N SER A 43 6.32 4.65 -1.12
CA SER A 43 6.57 5.86 -0.29
C SER A 43 7.28 7.00 -1.03
N GLY A 44 8.07 6.66 -2.06
CA GLY A 44 8.86 7.61 -2.84
C GLY A 44 8.55 7.59 -4.34
N ASP A 45 7.30 7.28 -4.73
CA ASP A 45 6.89 7.36 -6.13
C ASP A 45 6.96 8.79 -6.66
N VAL A 46 7.77 9.01 -7.69
CA VAL A 46 7.92 10.32 -8.36
C VAL A 46 7.17 10.41 -9.69
N SER A 47 6.48 9.35 -10.10
CA SER A 47 5.74 9.33 -11.37
C SER A 47 4.43 10.12 -11.32
N GLY A 48 3.90 10.36 -10.11
CA GLY A 48 2.54 10.89 -9.93
C GLY A 48 1.45 9.84 -10.19
N ALA A 49 1.79 8.55 -10.24
CA ALA A 49 0.80 7.49 -10.41
C ALA A 49 -0.22 7.51 -9.27
N SER A 50 -1.48 7.25 -9.61
CA SER A 50 -2.54 7.11 -8.62
C SER A 50 -2.33 5.81 -7.82
N PRO A 51 -2.42 5.86 -6.48
CA PRO A 51 -2.45 4.66 -5.65
C PRO A 51 -3.59 3.72 -6.06
N VAL A 52 -3.38 2.42 -5.90
CA VAL A 52 -4.36 1.40 -6.30
C VAL A 52 -5.24 1.07 -5.11
N ALA A 53 -6.54 1.33 -5.22
CA ALA A 53 -7.50 1.01 -4.16
C ALA A 53 -7.64 -0.51 -3.99
N ILE A 54 -7.68 -0.93 -2.74
CA ILE A 54 -7.91 -2.31 -2.30
C ILE A 54 -9.36 -2.42 -1.86
N SER A 55 -10.00 -3.52 -2.25
CA SER A 55 -11.37 -3.85 -1.84
C SER A 55 -11.40 -4.26 -0.36
N ASP A 56 -12.50 -3.95 0.31
CA ASP A 56 -12.78 -4.50 1.65
C ASP A 56 -13.27 -5.95 1.48
N SER A 57 -12.32 -6.89 1.59
CA SER A 57 -12.49 -8.31 1.27
C SER A 57 -11.68 -9.19 2.22
N ALA A 58 -12.29 -10.29 2.67
CA ALA A 58 -11.61 -11.31 3.47
C ALA A 58 -10.74 -12.26 2.61
N ASP A 59 -10.95 -12.25 1.30
CA ASP A 59 -10.24 -13.09 0.35
C ASP A 59 -9.01 -12.38 -0.20
N PHE A 60 -8.05 -13.17 -0.68
CA PHE A 60 -6.88 -12.63 -1.36
C PHE A 60 -7.24 -12.19 -2.77
N GLU A 61 -6.88 -10.96 -3.10
CA GLU A 61 -7.06 -10.36 -4.42
C GLU A 61 -5.72 -9.83 -4.94
N GLU A 62 -5.59 -9.79 -6.27
CA GLU A 62 -4.39 -9.33 -6.96
C GLU A 62 -4.52 -7.86 -7.35
N TYR A 63 -3.47 -7.08 -7.07
CA TYR A 63 -3.37 -5.66 -7.38
C TYR A 63 -2.05 -5.37 -8.08
N ILE A 64 -2.12 -4.61 -9.18
CA ILE A 64 -0.96 -4.23 -9.98
C ILE A 64 -0.75 -2.73 -9.85
N TYR A 65 0.44 -2.32 -9.41
CA TYR A 65 0.80 -0.92 -9.25
C TYR A 65 2.13 -0.62 -9.95
N THR A 66 2.14 0.45 -10.74
CA THR A 66 3.34 0.94 -11.44
C THR A 66 3.82 2.22 -10.78
N PHE A 67 5.09 2.26 -10.39
CA PHE A 67 5.72 3.41 -9.74
C PHE A 67 7.07 3.73 -10.37
N ARG A 68 7.56 4.96 -10.15
CA ARG A 68 8.92 5.35 -10.53
C ARG A 68 9.71 5.74 -9.29
N THR A 69 10.89 5.15 -9.13
CA THR A 69 11.81 5.55 -8.05
C THR A 69 12.42 6.91 -8.32
N GLY A 70 12.71 7.66 -7.25
CA GLY A 70 13.49 8.90 -7.34
C GLY A 70 15.00 8.64 -7.46
N SER A 71 15.78 9.72 -7.33
CA SER A 71 17.25 9.68 -7.32
C SER A 71 17.83 9.05 -6.04
N SER A 72 17.07 9.07 -4.94
CA SER A 72 17.41 8.44 -3.66
C SER A 72 16.39 7.35 -3.34
N LEU A 73 16.88 6.21 -2.82
CA LEU A 73 16.07 5.08 -2.36
C LEU A 73 16.07 4.94 -0.84
N LYS A 74 16.62 5.93 -0.12
CA LYS A 74 16.66 5.90 1.34
C LYS A 74 15.25 5.80 1.90
N ASP A 75 15.02 4.85 2.80
CA ASP A 75 13.73 4.59 3.44
C ASP A 75 12.58 4.34 2.44
N PHE A 76 12.90 3.80 1.25
CA PHE A 76 11.89 3.41 0.26
C PHE A 76 11.19 2.11 0.68
N PHE A 77 9.87 2.10 0.64
CA PHE A 77 9.06 0.91 0.89
C PHE A 77 7.76 0.92 0.08
N ILE A 78 7.26 -0.28 -0.20
CA ILE A 78 5.89 -0.49 -0.65
C ILE A 78 5.03 -0.67 0.60
N GLN A 79 3.87 -0.01 0.64
CA GLN A 79 2.93 -0.11 1.75
C GLN A 79 1.51 -0.31 1.25
N ILE A 80 0.71 -0.90 2.14
CA ILE A 80 -0.74 -0.86 2.07
C ILE A 80 -1.23 0.02 3.22
N GLY A 81 -2.09 0.98 2.91
CA GLY A 81 -2.72 1.80 3.93
C GLY A 81 -3.59 2.92 3.39
N PRO A 82 -4.36 3.59 4.28
CA PRO A 82 -5.04 4.84 4.00
C PRO A 82 -4.05 5.96 3.66
N ILE A 83 -4.57 7.01 3.03
CA ILE A 83 -3.80 8.18 2.60
C ILE A 83 -4.14 9.38 3.48
N GLY A 84 -3.13 10.22 3.75
CA GLY A 84 -3.34 11.48 4.49
C GLY A 84 -3.54 11.29 5.99
N VAL A 85 -3.33 10.08 6.50
CA VAL A 85 -3.26 9.81 7.94
C VAL A 85 -1.80 9.60 8.31
N GLY A 86 -1.38 10.19 9.43
CA GLY A 86 -0.05 9.93 9.99
C GLY A 86 0.05 8.50 10.53
N ASP A 87 1.07 8.26 11.34
CA ASP A 87 1.32 6.94 11.93
C ASP A 87 0.09 6.41 12.69
N ASN A 88 -0.33 5.18 12.37
CA ASN A 88 -1.48 4.54 12.97
C ASN A 88 -1.11 3.25 13.72
N ASN A 89 -0.95 3.37 15.03
CA ASN A 89 -0.62 2.25 15.92
C ASN A 89 -1.78 1.26 16.12
N TYR A 90 -2.96 1.52 15.57
CA TYR A 90 -4.14 0.64 15.70
C TYR A 90 -4.37 -0.25 14.48
N TRP A 91 -3.44 -0.28 13.51
CA TRP A 91 -3.63 -1.00 12.24
C TRP A 91 -4.11 -2.45 12.40
N GLY A 92 -3.48 -3.22 13.30
CA GLY A 92 -3.86 -4.62 13.53
C GLY A 92 -5.24 -4.83 14.17
N ALA A 93 -5.71 -3.89 15.00
CA ALA A 93 -7.05 -3.94 15.59
C ALA A 93 -8.13 -3.41 14.62
N PHE A 94 -7.71 -2.51 13.73
CA PHE A 94 -8.55 -1.97 12.67
C PHE A 94 -8.84 -3.02 11.59
N CYS A 95 -7.83 -3.80 11.20
CA CYS A 95 -7.93 -4.82 10.14
C CYS A 95 -7.33 -6.15 10.60
N PRO A 96 -8.02 -6.86 11.50
CA PRO A 96 -7.54 -8.13 12.02
C PRO A 96 -7.42 -9.15 10.89
N GLY A 97 -6.19 -9.54 10.56
CA GLY A 97 -5.91 -10.50 9.48
C GLY A 97 -5.59 -9.88 8.12
N ALA A 98 -5.38 -8.56 8.04
CA ALA A 98 -4.82 -7.94 6.84
C ALA A 98 -3.46 -8.56 6.49
N GLU A 99 -3.25 -8.86 5.21
CA GLU A 99 -2.03 -9.51 4.74
C GLU A 99 -1.64 -8.95 3.37
N LEU A 100 -0.33 -8.81 3.15
CA LEU A 100 0.28 -8.36 1.92
C LEU A 100 1.39 -9.33 1.51
N ILE A 101 1.34 -9.75 0.24
CA ILE A 101 2.36 -10.58 -0.38
C ILE A 101 2.84 -9.85 -1.63
N ILE A 102 4.14 -9.57 -1.72
CA ILE A 102 4.75 -9.11 -2.97
C ILE A 102 4.98 -10.34 -3.83
N GLN A 103 4.15 -10.53 -4.85
CA GLN A 103 4.26 -11.67 -5.76
C GLN A 103 5.39 -11.46 -6.76
N SER A 104 5.51 -10.24 -7.31
CA SER A 104 6.60 -9.88 -8.21
C SER A 104 6.84 -8.37 -8.23
N CYS A 105 8.06 -7.97 -8.60
CA CYS A 105 8.41 -6.59 -8.90
C CYS A 105 9.42 -6.59 -10.05
N VAL A 106 9.04 -6.02 -11.19
CA VAL A 106 9.83 -6.07 -12.42
C VAL A 106 10.04 -4.67 -12.98
N ILE A 107 11.14 -4.48 -13.71
CA ILE A 107 11.39 -3.24 -14.46
C ILE A 107 10.39 -3.18 -15.62
N SER A 108 9.78 -2.02 -15.83
CA SER A 108 8.78 -1.76 -16.88
C SER A 108 9.33 -0.87 -18.00
#